data_AF-A0A926VYN7-F1
#
_entry.id   AF-A0A926VYN7-F1
#
_cell.length_a   1.000
_cell.length_b   1.000
_cell.length_c   1.000
_cell.angle_alpha   90.00
_cell.angle_beta   90.00
_cell.angle_gamma   90.00
#
_symmetry.space_group_name_H-M   'P 1'
#
loop_
_entity.id
_entity.type
_entity.pdbx_description
1 polymer ?
#
loop_
_entity_poly.entity_id
_entity_poly.type
_entity_poly.pdbx_seq_one_letter_code
_entity_poly.pdbx_strand_id
1 'polypeptide(L)'
;MLYISIPSWLWSKKNFSQPLNNLEIGLQAFYLAQLQLPLASLLIANALISVSLWRPQFLSPLLMAISQGWNMGNNAKPLIAQKWEHLWEKPVVLLRAELNVQPVNFCEFALRSI
;
A
#
# COMPACT_ATOMS: atom_id res chain seq x y z
N MET A 1 -35.96 5.21 1.72
CA MET A 1 -34.89 4.18 1.80
C MET A 1 -34.06 4.31 0.53
N LEU A 2 -32.93 5.01 0.58
CA LEU A 2 -32.13 5.30 -0.62
C LEU A 2 -31.22 4.11 -0.94
N TYR A 3 -31.48 3.46 -2.07
CA TYR A 3 -30.69 2.37 -2.61
C TYR A 3 -29.45 2.96 -3.28
N ILE A 4 -28.30 2.92 -2.60
CA ILE A 4 -27.03 3.24 -3.25
C ILE A 4 -26.67 2.02 -4.10
N SER A 5 -26.97 2.08 -5.40
CA SER A 5 -26.53 1.08 -6.36
C SER A 5 -25.04 1.28 -6.61
N ILE A 6 -24.22 0.46 -5.98
CA ILE A 6 -22.78 0.42 -6.25
C ILE A 6 -22.59 -0.28 -7.60
N PRO A 7 -21.97 0.37 -8.60
CA PRO A 7 -21.84 -0.20 -9.93
C PRO A 7 -21.06 -1.53 -9.93
N SER A 8 -21.50 -2.51 -10.72
CA SER A 8 -20.90 -3.85 -10.81
C SER A 8 -19.43 -3.82 -11.28
N TRP A 9 -19.01 -2.77 -12.00
CA TRP A 9 -17.62 -2.57 -12.41
C TRP A 9 -16.68 -2.26 -11.24
N LEU A 10 -17.18 -1.73 -10.12
CA LEU A 10 -16.39 -1.52 -8.90
C LEU A 10 -15.90 -2.86 -8.32
N TRP A 11 -16.70 -3.92 -8.51
CA TRP A 11 -16.42 -5.29 -8.06
C TRP A 11 -15.75 -6.17 -9.13
N SER A 12 -15.27 -5.56 -10.23
CA SER A 12 -14.62 -6.32 -11.30
C SER A 12 -13.38 -7.03 -10.77
N LYS A 13 -13.38 -8.37 -10.85
CA LYS A 13 -12.28 -9.25 -10.40
C LYS A 13 -10.92 -8.81 -10.94
N LYS A 14 -10.87 -8.20 -12.12
CA LYS A 14 -9.63 -7.70 -12.77
C LYS A 14 -8.96 -6.53 -12.04
N ASN A 15 -9.74 -5.67 -11.38
CA ASN A 15 -9.21 -4.48 -10.71
C ASN A 15 -8.58 -4.80 -9.35
N PHE A 16 -8.96 -5.92 -8.73
CA PHE A 16 -8.48 -6.35 -7.41
C PHE A 16 -7.51 -7.54 -7.47
N SER A 17 -7.28 -8.17 -8.61
CA SER A 17 -6.56 -9.45 -8.74
C SER A 17 -5.05 -9.39 -8.96
N GLN A 18 -4.44 -8.22 -9.14
CA GLN A 18 -3.01 -8.16 -9.50
C GLN A 18 -2.13 -8.05 -8.24
N PRO A 19 -0.93 -8.65 -8.21
CA PRO A 19 0.03 -8.46 -7.13
C PRO A 19 0.37 -6.96 -6.90
N LEU A 20 0.24 -6.14 -7.95
CA LEU A 20 0.29 -4.68 -7.91
C LEU A 20 -0.68 -4.06 -6.90
N ASN A 21 -1.86 -4.65 -6.67
CA ASN A 21 -2.85 -4.12 -5.75
C ASN A 21 -2.44 -4.30 -4.28
N ASN A 22 -1.76 -5.39 -3.95
CA ASN A 22 -1.24 -5.56 -2.59
C ASN A 22 -0.14 -4.52 -2.32
N LEU A 23 0.69 -4.22 -3.32
CA LEU A 23 1.70 -3.17 -3.23
C LEU A 23 1.06 -1.79 -2.99
N GLU A 24 -0.02 -1.49 -3.73
CA GLU A 24 -0.78 -0.25 -3.56
C GLU A 24 -1.37 -0.15 -2.15
N ILE A 25 -1.95 -1.23 -1.61
CA ILE A 25 -2.45 -1.22 -0.23
C ILE A 25 -1.32 -1.08 0.80
N GLY A 26 -0.13 -1.64 0.53
CA GLY A 26 1.08 -1.36 1.32
C GLY A 26 1.46 0.12 1.30
N LEU A 27 1.37 0.79 0.15
CA LEU A 27 1.57 2.23 0.05
C LEU A 27 0.51 3.02 0.83
N GLN A 28 -0.76 2.60 0.80
CA GLN A 28 -1.80 3.20 1.64
C GLN A 28 -1.48 3.04 3.14
N ALA A 29 -0.95 1.89 3.57
CA ALA A 29 -0.50 1.69 4.95
C ALA A 29 0.68 2.61 5.33
N PHE A 30 1.60 2.85 4.39
CA PHE A 30 2.68 3.85 4.55
C PHE A 30 2.11 5.26 4.72
N TYR A 31 1.16 5.67 3.88
CA TYR A 31 0.49 6.98 4.01
C TYR A 31 -0.27 7.12 5.32
N LEU A 32 -0.95 6.06 5.77
CA LEU A 32 -1.66 6.09 7.06
C LEU A 32 -0.68 6.28 8.22
N ALA A 33 0.49 5.61 8.19
CA ALA A 33 1.52 5.76 9.21
C ALA A 33 2.13 7.18 9.24
N GLN A 34 2.39 7.79 8.07
CA GLN A 34 3.03 9.11 8.01
C GLN A 34 2.06 10.28 8.21
N LEU A 35 0.84 10.18 7.69
CA LEU A 35 -0.05 11.32 7.48
C LEU A 35 -1.44 11.12 8.11
N GLN A 36 -1.75 9.92 8.61
CA GLN A 36 -3.04 9.56 9.20
C GLN A 36 -4.25 9.92 8.30
N LEU A 37 -4.10 9.77 6.98
CA LEU A 37 -5.13 10.15 6.02
C LEU A 37 -6.36 9.22 6.13
N PRO A 38 -7.59 9.76 6.30
CA PRO A 38 -8.81 8.95 6.37
C PRO A 38 -9.06 8.11 5.11
N LEU A 39 -8.67 8.61 3.93
CA LEU A 39 -8.83 7.85 2.69
C LEU A 39 -7.97 6.58 2.69
N ALA A 40 -6.75 6.64 3.24
CA ALA A 40 -5.87 5.48 3.30
C ALA A 40 -6.44 4.37 4.19
N SER A 41 -7.02 4.72 5.35
CA SER A 41 -7.68 3.74 6.22
C SER A 41 -8.91 3.11 5.58
N LEU A 42 -9.72 3.89 4.85
CA LEU A 42 -10.87 3.37 4.11
C LEU A 42 -10.47 2.40 3.00
N LEU A 43 -9.39 2.70 2.26
CA LEU A 43 -8.88 1.81 1.20
C LEU A 43 -8.34 0.49 1.76
N ILE A 44 -7.60 0.55 2.88
CA ILE A 44 -7.12 -0.66 3.60
C ILE A 44 -8.32 -1.51 4.07
N ALA A 45 -9.32 -0.89 4.70
CA ALA A 45 -10.51 -1.59 5.16
C ALA A 45 -11.28 -2.26 4.00
N ASN A 46 -11.48 -1.54 2.91
CA ASN A 46 -12.15 -2.07 1.73
C ASN A 46 -11.39 -3.26 1.11
N ALA A 47 -10.05 -3.20 1.08
CA ALA A 47 -9.22 -4.30 0.61
C ALA A 47 -9.33 -5.54 1.53
N LEU A 48 -9.28 -5.36 2.85
CA LEU A 48 -9.45 -6.44 3.82
C LEU A 48 -10.81 -7.13 3.66
N ILE A 49 -11.90 -6.36 3.56
CA ILE A 49 -13.25 -6.89 3.34
C ILE A 49 -13.31 -7.65 2.00
N SER A 50 -12.85 -7.03 0.93
CA SER A 50 -12.95 -7.59 -0.42
C SER A 50 -12.14 -8.88 -0.58
N VAL A 51 -10.90 -8.89 -0.09
CA VAL A 51 -10.03 -10.07 -0.16
C VAL A 51 -10.56 -11.19 0.74
N SER A 52 -11.00 -10.89 1.95
CA SER A 52 -11.54 -11.91 2.87
C SER A 52 -12.77 -12.61 2.31
N LEU A 53 -13.68 -11.86 1.67
CA LEU A 53 -14.92 -12.42 1.12
C LEU A 53 -14.71 -13.15 -0.20
N TRP A 54 -13.92 -12.57 -1.12
CA TRP A 54 -13.90 -13.04 -2.50
C TRP A 54 -12.66 -13.85 -2.86
N ARG A 55 -11.56 -13.66 -2.13
CA ARG A 55 -10.23 -14.18 -2.46
C ARG A 55 -9.37 -14.47 -1.21
N PRO A 56 -9.85 -15.29 -0.26
CA PRO A 56 -9.16 -15.48 1.02
C PRO A 56 -7.71 -15.99 0.88
N GLN A 57 -7.35 -16.65 -0.21
CA GLN A 57 -5.98 -17.07 -0.50
C GLN A 57 -4.97 -15.90 -0.55
N PHE A 58 -5.41 -14.69 -0.87
CA PHE A 58 -4.54 -13.50 -0.93
C PHE A 58 -4.53 -12.70 0.37
N LEU A 59 -5.25 -13.14 1.41
CA LEU A 59 -5.32 -12.43 2.68
C LEU A 59 -3.96 -12.34 3.37
N SER A 60 -3.20 -13.44 3.40
CA SER A 60 -1.84 -13.44 3.98
C SER A 60 -0.90 -12.47 3.25
N PRO A 61 -0.78 -12.51 1.91
CA PRO A 61 -0.03 -11.51 1.15
C PRO A 61 -0.48 -10.06 1.38
N LEU A 62 -1.79 -9.81 1.50
CA LEU A 62 -2.32 -8.48 1.78
C LEU A 62 -1.88 -7.98 3.16
N LEU A 63 -2.01 -8.81 4.20
CA LEU A 63 -1.60 -8.47 5.56
C LEU A 63 -0.08 -8.22 5.65
N MET A 64 0.72 -9.00 4.93
CA MET A 64 2.17 -8.75 4.85
C MET A 64 2.46 -7.39 4.20
N ALA A 65 1.78 -7.03 3.11
CA ALA A 65 1.96 -5.73 2.47
C ALA A 65 1.57 -4.56 3.40
N ILE A 66 0.45 -4.69 4.11
CA ILE A 66 0.00 -3.69 5.11
C ILE A 66 1.06 -3.55 6.21
N SER A 67 1.51 -4.66 6.79
CA SER A 67 2.51 -4.66 7.86
C SER A 67 3.83 -4.02 7.42
N GLN A 68 4.32 -4.37 6.23
CA GLN A 68 5.54 -3.79 5.68
C GLN A 68 5.41 -2.28 5.44
N GLY A 69 4.33 -1.85 4.79
CA GLY A 69 4.07 -0.43 4.51
C GLY A 69 3.94 0.40 5.79
N TRP A 70 3.19 -0.12 6.78
CA TRP A 70 3.03 0.52 8.08
C TRP A 70 4.36 0.67 8.83
N ASN A 71 5.13 -0.42 8.93
CA ASN A 71 6.43 -0.40 9.60
C ASN A 71 7.42 0.52 8.88
N MET A 72 7.43 0.53 7.54
CA MET A 72 8.28 1.42 6.77
C MET A 72 7.89 2.89 6.98
N GLY A 73 6.60 3.21 6.99
CA GLY A 73 6.11 4.58 7.21
C GLY A 73 6.48 5.14 8.58
N ASN A 74 6.36 4.33 9.63
CA ASN A 74 6.73 4.72 11.00
C ASN A 74 8.24 4.94 11.20
N ASN A 75 9.08 4.20 10.46
CA ASN A 75 10.53 4.30 10.57
C ASN A 75 11.14 5.37 9.64
N ALA A 76 10.45 5.69 8.55
CA ALA A 76 10.91 6.70 7.60
C ALA A 76 10.76 8.11 8.16
N LYS A 77 11.65 9.02 7.76
CA LYS A 77 11.48 10.46 7.98
C LYS A 77 10.23 10.96 7.24
N PRO A 78 9.62 12.10 7.63
CA PRO A 78 8.46 12.63 6.92
C PRO A 78 8.77 12.94 5.45
N LEU A 79 8.13 12.23 4.52
CA LEU A 79 8.35 12.41 3.08
C LEU A 79 7.69 13.68 2.55
N ILE A 80 6.54 14.08 3.11
CA ILE A 80 5.82 15.28 2.64
C ILE A 80 6.57 16.58 2.97
N ALA A 81 7.45 16.55 3.97
CA ALA A 81 8.22 17.70 4.40
C ALA A 81 9.48 17.95 3.54
N GLN A 82 9.79 17.07 2.60
CA GLN A 82 10.96 17.20 1.73
C GLN A 82 10.69 18.16 0.58
N LYS A 83 11.66 19.04 0.31
CA LYS A 83 11.66 19.90 -0.89
C LYS A 83 12.19 19.13 -2.09
N TRP A 84 11.33 18.30 -2.67
CA TRP A 84 11.69 17.39 -3.77
C TRP A 84 12.32 18.11 -4.97
N GLU A 85 11.94 19.37 -5.19
CA GLU A 85 12.49 20.25 -6.22
C GLU A 85 14.01 20.48 -6.13
N HIS A 86 14.60 20.32 -4.94
CA HIS A 86 16.06 20.45 -4.75
C HIS A 86 16.79 19.10 -4.79
N LEU A 87 16.07 17.99 -4.93
CA LEU A 87 16.60 16.64 -4.77
C LEU A 87 16.58 15.84 -6.08
N TRP A 88 16.13 16.41 -7.21
CA TRP A 88 16.01 15.70 -8.50
C TRP A 88 17.30 15.08 -9.01
N GLU A 89 18.44 15.76 -8.83
CA GLU A 89 19.75 15.25 -9.27
C GLU A 89 20.35 14.21 -8.32
N LYS A 90 19.76 14.05 -7.12
CA LYS A 90 20.29 13.17 -6.09
C LYS A 90 19.92 11.72 -6.37
N PRO A 91 20.87 10.78 -6.33
CA PRO A 91 20.58 9.36 -6.49
C PRO A 91 19.55 8.85 -5.47
N VAL A 92 18.55 8.10 -5.95
CA VAL A 92 17.47 7.54 -5.13
C VAL A 92 18.00 6.66 -3.99
N VAL A 93 19.11 5.96 -4.20
CA VAL A 93 19.75 5.14 -3.15
C VAL A 93 20.18 5.99 -1.95
N LEU A 94 20.75 7.17 -2.21
CA LEU A 94 21.17 8.10 -1.16
C LEU A 94 19.94 8.72 -0.47
N LEU A 95 18.93 9.12 -1.23
CA LEU A 95 17.67 9.64 -0.68
C LEU A 95 16.99 8.63 0.24
N ARG A 96 16.93 7.36 -0.17
CA ARG A 96 16.36 6.28 0.65
C ARG A 96 17.12 6.10 1.96
N ALA A 97 18.45 6.11 1.92
CA ALA A 97 19.28 6.02 3.11
C ALA A 97 19.04 7.20 4.06
N GLU A 98 18.98 8.42 3.51
CA GLU A 98 18.76 9.64 4.31
C GLU A 98 17.38 9.72 4.93
N LEU A 99 16.35 9.26 4.21
CA LEU A 99 14.96 9.24 4.67
C LEU A 99 14.61 7.97 5.45
N ASN A 100 15.56 7.05 5.65
CA ASN A 100 15.37 5.77 6.30
C ASN A 100 14.25 4.91 5.65
N VAL A 101 14.22 4.89 4.31
CA VAL A 101 13.26 4.13 3.50
C VAL A 101 13.94 2.86 2.97
N GLN A 102 13.45 1.70 3.42
CA GLN A 102 13.97 0.40 2.97
C GLN A 102 13.35 0.01 1.61
N PRO A 103 14.13 -0.54 0.66
CA PRO A 103 13.58 -1.01 -0.61
C PRO A 103 12.72 -2.26 -0.38
N VAL A 104 11.53 -2.29 -1.00
CA VAL A 104 10.70 -3.51 -1.03
C VAL A 104 11.32 -4.49 -2.04
N ASN A 105 11.66 -5.68 -1.59
CA ASN A 105 12.26 -6.69 -2.44
C ASN A 105 11.17 -7.53 -3.13
N PHE A 106 10.95 -7.26 -4.43
CA PHE A 106 9.87 -7.89 -5.21
C PHE A 106 9.99 -9.42 -5.30
N CYS A 107 11.20 -9.97 -5.27
CA CYS A 107 11.39 -11.43 -5.34
C CYS A 107 10.87 -12.14 -4.08
N GLU A 108 11.03 -11.55 -2.89
CA GLU A 108 10.52 -12.14 -1.66
C GLU A 108 8.99 -12.02 -1.56
N PHE A 109 8.42 -10.94 -2.08
CA PHE A 109 6.98 -10.74 -2.13
C PHE A 109 6.28 -11.74 -3.06
N ALA A 110 6.88 -12.04 -4.20
CA ALA A 110 6.37 -13.06 -5.12
C ALA A 110 6.48 -14.48 -4.54
N LEU A 111 7.60 -14.82 -3.90
CA LEU A 111 7.84 -16.16 -3.35
C LEU A 111 7.03 -16.49 -2.09
N ARG A 112 6.66 -15.49 -1.27
CA ARG A 112 5.79 -15.68 -0.09
C ARG A 112 4.29 -15.70 -0.42
N SER A 113 3.93 -15.52 -1.69
CA SER A 113 2.54 -15.43 -2.17
C SER A 113 2.05 -16.62 -2.99
N ILE A 114 2.88 -17.66 -3.12
CA ILE A 114 2.59 -18.97 -3.74
C ILE A 114 2.45 -20.00 -2.61
#